data_AF-Q8DZH5-F1
#
_entry.id   AF-Q8DZH5-F1
#
_cell.length_a   1.000
_cell.length_b   1.000
_cell.length_c   1.000
_cell.angle_alpha   90.00
_cell.angle_beta   90.00
_cell.angle_gamma   90.00
#
_symmetry.space_group_name_H-M   'P 1'
#
loop_
_entity.id
_entity.type
_entity.pdbx_description
1 polymer ?
#
loop_
_entity_poly.entity_id
_entity_poly.type
_entity_poly.pdbx_seq_one_letter_code
_entity_poly.pdbx_strand_id
1 'polypeptide(L)'
;MKKFLKVFLTVLVLILIVGAGGLYFWNNHQSLEGKWRTVSLEKQVEKEIEQQLGSQAADMGISAADLVKGANMHMNVKNDEAKITVTAQIDEVKFHQAIKTFIDKALEKQLKDQGLTYNDLSEAGKKIFDETKITDQQIDQQIDRSFQSAAQAAGGKYNTNTGEMTLPVMDGKVHRLTSVIKVSHINKKANAFYGNIVKNGEKTAYKKEGSKLILGNEKSYPFMKVTK
;
A
#
# COMPACT_ATOMS: atom_id res chain seq x y z
N MET A 1 58.73 -8.89 -35.46
CA MET A 1 57.36 -9.45 -35.36
C MET A 1 57.01 -10.05 -33.99
N LYS A 2 57.79 -10.98 -33.41
CA LYS A 2 57.41 -11.66 -32.14
C LYS A 2 57.20 -10.74 -30.91
N LYS A 3 57.96 -9.64 -30.79
CA LYS A 3 57.82 -8.66 -29.68
C LYS A 3 56.57 -7.79 -29.84
N PHE A 4 56.29 -7.32 -31.06
CA PHE A 4 55.11 -6.50 -31.36
C PHE A 4 53.80 -7.29 -31.18
N LEU A 5 53.80 -8.56 -31.61
CA LEU A 5 52.68 -9.48 -31.41
C LEU A 5 52.40 -9.75 -29.93
N LYS A 6 53.45 -9.94 -29.10
CA LYS A 6 53.30 -10.07 -27.64
C LYS A 6 52.70 -8.83 -26.99
N VAL A 7 53.20 -7.63 -27.33
CA VAL A 7 52.68 -6.37 -26.79
C VAL A 7 51.21 -6.16 -27.20
N PHE A 8 50.87 -6.42 -28.47
CA PHE A 8 49.50 -6.34 -28.96
C PHE A 8 48.55 -7.30 -28.22
N LEU A 9 48.98 -8.56 -28.01
CA LEU A 9 48.21 -9.55 -27.24
C LEU A 9 48.01 -9.14 -25.78
N THR A 10 49.02 -8.58 -25.11
CA THR A 10 48.88 -8.11 -23.72
C THR A 10 47.89 -6.96 -23.61
N VAL A 11 47.92 -6.01 -24.55
CA VAL A 11 46.96 -4.90 -24.59
C VAL A 11 45.54 -5.39 -24.89
N LEU A 12 45.39 -6.36 -25.80
CA LEU A 12 44.09 -6.96 -26.12
C LEU A 12 43.47 -7.66 -24.91
N VAL A 13 44.26 -8.42 -24.13
CA VAL A 13 43.79 -9.07 -22.90
C VAL A 13 43.36 -8.06 -21.85
N LEU A 14 44.08 -6.95 -21.68
CA LEU A 14 43.68 -5.88 -20.77
C LEU A 14 42.36 -5.22 -21.20
N ILE A 15 42.16 -4.98 -22.50
CA ILE A 15 40.90 -4.45 -23.04
C ILE A 15 39.76 -5.45 -22.83
N LEU A 16 39.99 -6.75 -22.97
CA LEU A 16 38.98 -7.77 -22.72
C LEU A 16 38.64 -7.89 -21.22
N ILE A 17 39.61 -7.76 -20.32
CA ILE A 17 39.37 -7.76 -18.87
C ILE A 17 38.61 -6.49 -18.44
N VAL A 18 39.00 -5.32 -18.95
CA VAL A 18 38.29 -4.06 -18.69
C VAL A 18 36.93 -4.04 -19.35
N GLY A 19 36.79 -4.62 -20.55
CA GLY A 19 35.53 -4.75 -21.27
C GLY A 19 34.57 -5.74 -20.63
N ALA A 20 35.06 -6.92 -20.22
CA ALA A 20 34.26 -7.91 -19.50
C ALA A 20 33.91 -7.42 -18.08
N GLY A 21 34.85 -6.77 -17.39
CA GLY A 21 34.62 -6.11 -16.10
C GLY A 21 33.64 -4.94 -16.23
N GLY A 22 33.75 -4.14 -17.28
CA GLY A 22 32.86 -3.03 -17.60
C GLY A 22 31.46 -3.50 -17.98
N LEU A 23 31.32 -4.59 -18.75
CA LEU A 23 30.04 -5.22 -19.05
C LEU A 23 29.42 -5.86 -17.82
N TYR A 24 30.20 -6.52 -16.97
CA TYR A 24 29.75 -7.06 -15.68
C TYR A 24 29.31 -5.94 -14.73
N PHE A 25 30.06 -4.84 -14.66
CA PHE A 25 29.73 -3.63 -13.90
C PHE A 25 28.46 -2.96 -14.43
N TRP A 26 28.31 -2.84 -15.75
CA TRP A 26 27.12 -2.30 -16.40
C TRP A 26 25.88 -3.17 -16.17
N ASN A 27 26.03 -4.51 -16.21
CA ASN A 27 24.92 -5.44 -15.98
C ASN A 27 24.50 -5.51 -14.51
N ASN A 28 25.43 -5.40 -13.56
CA ASN A 28 25.13 -5.48 -12.13
C ASN A 28 24.78 -4.13 -11.49
N HIS A 29 25.09 -3.00 -12.11
CA HIS A 29 24.78 -1.66 -11.59
C HIS A 29 23.69 -0.95 -12.42
N GLN A 30 22.85 -1.75 -13.09
CA GLN A 30 21.74 -1.23 -13.86
C GLN A 30 20.81 -0.39 -12.99
N SER A 31 20.32 0.68 -13.61
CA SER A 31 19.33 1.56 -13.01
C SER A 31 18.14 0.78 -12.43
N LEU A 32 17.71 1.17 -11.23
CA LEU A 32 16.47 0.71 -10.62
C LEU A 32 15.26 1.50 -11.13
N GLU A 33 15.44 2.45 -12.06
CA GLU A 33 14.36 3.27 -12.61
C GLU A 33 13.10 2.47 -12.97
N GLY A 34 11.97 2.99 -12.49
CA GLY A 34 10.64 2.46 -12.75
C GLY A 34 9.87 2.08 -11.48
N LYS A 35 8.74 1.44 -11.72
CA LYS A 35 7.80 0.99 -10.69
C LYS A 35 8.04 -0.47 -10.37
N TRP A 36 8.03 -0.79 -9.08
CA TRP A 36 8.27 -2.11 -8.54
C TRP A 36 7.15 -2.45 -7.56
N ARG A 37 6.66 -3.70 -7.54
CA ARG A 37 5.55 -4.15 -6.69
C ARG A 37 5.91 -5.44 -5.99
N THR A 38 5.44 -5.65 -4.77
CA THR A 38 5.72 -6.87 -3.99
C THR A 38 4.44 -7.55 -3.50
N VAL A 39 4.23 -8.80 -3.90
CA VAL A 39 3.04 -9.57 -3.50
C VAL A 39 3.14 -10.05 -2.04
N SER A 40 4.35 -10.29 -1.54
CA SER A 40 4.55 -10.83 -0.18
C SER A 40 4.18 -9.84 0.92
N LEU A 41 4.42 -8.54 0.71
CA LEU A 41 4.06 -7.52 1.69
C LEU A 41 2.60 -7.08 1.56
N GLU A 42 1.99 -7.23 0.37
CA GLU A 42 0.57 -6.95 0.16
C GLU A 42 -0.33 -7.78 1.08
N LYS A 43 -0.10 -9.09 1.15
CA LYS A 43 -0.85 -9.97 2.06
C LYS A 43 -0.67 -9.63 3.54
N GLN A 44 0.50 -9.10 3.92
CA GLN A 44 0.74 -8.66 5.30
C GLN A 44 -0.05 -7.39 5.61
N VAL A 45 -0.06 -6.44 4.68
CA VAL A 45 -0.86 -5.22 4.78
C VAL A 45 -2.36 -5.55 4.82
N GLU A 46 -2.85 -6.45 3.96
CA GLU A 46 -4.26 -6.88 3.97
C GLU A 46 -4.64 -7.47 5.33
N LYS A 47 -3.81 -8.35 5.88
CA LYS A 47 -4.03 -8.94 7.21
C LYS A 47 -4.07 -7.89 8.32
N GLU A 48 -3.20 -6.89 8.29
CA GLU A 48 -3.22 -5.81 9.28
C GLU A 48 -4.48 -4.95 9.16
N ILE A 49 -4.93 -4.65 7.93
CA ILE A 49 -6.18 -3.92 7.71
C ILE A 49 -7.37 -4.74 8.22
N GLU A 50 -7.42 -6.05 7.93
CA GLU A 50 -8.45 -6.95 8.44
C GLU A 50 -8.48 -6.98 9.97
N GLN A 51 -7.31 -7.03 10.62
CA GLN A 51 -7.23 -7.02 12.08
C GLN A 51 -7.74 -5.73 12.70
N GLN A 52 -7.49 -4.58 12.08
CA GLN A 52 -7.91 -3.29 12.61
C GLN A 52 -9.39 -2.98 12.34
N LEU A 53 -9.90 -3.38 11.17
CA LEU A 53 -11.30 -3.21 10.82
C LEU A 53 -12.19 -4.32 11.40
N GLY A 54 -11.61 -5.44 11.82
CA GLY A 54 -12.30 -6.66 12.20
C GLY A 54 -13.42 -6.47 13.22
N SER A 55 -13.16 -5.76 14.32
CA SER A 55 -14.18 -5.54 15.36
C SER A 55 -15.33 -4.66 14.86
N GLN A 56 -15.02 -3.58 14.15
CA GLN A 56 -16.02 -2.65 13.62
C GLN A 56 -16.85 -3.28 12.50
N ALA A 57 -16.21 -4.06 11.65
CA ALA A 57 -16.88 -4.81 10.59
C ALA A 57 -17.82 -5.87 11.18
N ALA A 58 -17.36 -6.60 12.21
CA ALA A 58 -18.18 -7.60 12.90
C ALA A 58 -19.41 -6.98 13.58
N ASP A 59 -19.27 -5.81 14.21
CA ASP A 59 -20.40 -5.08 14.80
C ASP A 59 -21.46 -4.68 13.76
N MET A 60 -21.03 -4.40 12.52
CA MET A 60 -21.92 -4.13 11.38
C MET A 60 -22.41 -5.41 10.67
N GLY A 61 -21.96 -6.60 11.09
CA GLY A 61 -22.32 -7.88 10.48
C GLY A 61 -21.66 -8.15 9.12
N ILE A 62 -20.50 -7.55 8.84
CA ILE A 62 -19.72 -7.74 7.60
C ILE A 62 -18.29 -8.21 7.93
N SER A 63 -17.65 -8.94 7.00
CA SER A 63 -16.24 -9.30 7.12
C SER A 63 -15.35 -8.10 6.78
N ALA A 64 -14.28 -7.87 7.55
CA ALA A 64 -13.31 -6.83 7.22
C ALA A 64 -12.61 -7.06 5.87
N ALA A 65 -12.42 -8.32 5.48
CA ALA A 65 -11.86 -8.69 4.17
C ALA A 65 -12.76 -8.25 3.01
N ASP A 66 -14.08 -8.18 3.23
CA ASP A 66 -15.02 -7.74 2.22
C ASP A 66 -14.98 -6.23 1.98
N LEU A 67 -14.42 -5.47 2.91
CA LEU A 67 -14.41 -4.00 2.88
C LEU A 67 -13.23 -3.41 2.10
N VAL A 68 -12.27 -4.24 1.72
CA VAL A 68 -11.06 -3.85 1.00
C VAL A 68 -10.92 -4.72 -0.24
N LYS A 69 -10.99 -4.12 -1.43
CA LYS A 69 -10.85 -4.83 -2.72
C LYS A 69 -9.42 -5.32 -2.97
N GLY A 70 -8.46 -4.74 -2.27
CA GLY A 70 -7.07 -5.18 -2.26
C GLY A 70 -6.13 -4.10 -1.75
N ALA A 71 -4.94 -4.52 -1.32
CA ALA A 71 -3.84 -3.61 -1.01
C ALA A 71 -2.66 -3.84 -1.96
N ASN A 72 -1.94 -2.77 -2.25
CA ASN A 72 -0.73 -2.81 -3.06
C ASN A 72 0.41 -2.14 -2.30
N MET A 73 1.59 -2.75 -2.34
CA MET A 73 2.82 -2.07 -1.91
C MET A 73 3.71 -1.89 -3.11
N HIS A 74 4.02 -0.64 -3.44
CA HIS A 74 4.85 -0.31 -4.58
C HIS A 74 6.01 0.60 -4.19
N MET A 75 7.12 0.39 -4.88
CA MET A 75 8.29 1.26 -4.84
C MET A 75 8.46 1.90 -6.20
N ASN A 76 8.47 3.23 -6.24
CA ASN A 76 8.81 3.98 -7.44
C ASN A 76 10.21 4.53 -7.31
N VAL A 77 11.10 4.17 -8.22
CA VAL A 77 12.47 4.71 -8.26
C VAL A 77 12.59 5.67 -9.43
N LYS A 78 13.01 6.91 -9.15
CA LYS A 78 13.32 7.95 -10.13
C LYS A 78 14.50 8.78 -9.66
N ASN A 79 15.47 9.04 -10.53
CA ASN A 79 16.69 9.81 -10.26
C ASN A 79 17.42 9.34 -8.98
N ASP A 80 17.52 8.01 -8.81
CA ASP A 80 18.10 7.39 -7.60
C ASP A 80 17.38 7.72 -6.29
N GLU A 81 16.14 8.19 -6.36
CA GLU A 81 15.24 8.30 -5.23
C GLU A 81 14.19 7.18 -5.32
N ALA A 82 14.15 6.33 -4.30
CA ALA A 82 13.15 5.31 -4.13
C ALA A 82 12.06 5.83 -3.18
N LYS A 83 10.79 5.70 -3.58
CA LYS A 83 9.63 6.05 -2.75
C LYS A 83 8.76 4.83 -2.58
N ILE A 84 8.55 4.40 -1.34
CA ILE A 84 7.66 3.29 -1.00
C ILE A 84 6.32 3.83 -0.54
N THR A 85 5.28 3.33 -1.18
CA THR A 85 3.90 3.70 -0.95
C THR A 85 3.06 2.44 -0.81
N VAL A 86 2.15 2.45 0.17
CA VAL A 86 1.07 1.47 0.28
C VAL A 86 -0.19 2.12 -0.27
N THR A 87 -0.94 1.40 -1.09
CA THR A 87 -2.29 1.79 -1.50
C THR A 87 -3.28 0.72 -1.11
N ALA A 88 -4.49 1.12 -0.75
CA ALA A 88 -5.60 0.21 -0.46
C ALA A 88 -6.85 0.70 -1.15
N GLN A 89 -7.59 -0.21 -1.76
CA GLN A 89 -8.83 0.08 -2.46
C GLN A 89 -10.00 -0.28 -1.55
N ILE A 90 -10.75 0.72 -1.10
CA ILE A 90 -11.94 0.50 -0.28
C ILE A 90 -13.13 0.09 -1.15
N ASP A 91 -13.96 -0.82 -0.64
CA ASP A 91 -15.26 -1.14 -1.24
C ASP A 91 -16.37 -0.27 -0.62
N GLU A 92 -16.45 0.98 -1.07
CA GLU A 92 -17.43 1.97 -0.57
C GLU A 92 -18.87 1.46 -0.69
N VAL A 93 -19.19 0.72 -1.75
CA VAL A 93 -20.55 0.16 -1.97
C VAL A 93 -20.90 -0.84 -0.88
N LYS A 94 -19.98 -1.74 -0.53
CA LYS A 94 -20.22 -2.68 0.58
C LYS A 94 -20.25 -1.97 1.93
N PHE A 95 -19.42 -0.95 2.12
CA PHE A 95 -19.43 -0.13 3.35
C PHE A 95 -20.77 0.59 3.54
N HIS A 96 -21.29 1.19 2.47
CA HIS A 96 -22.62 1.83 2.45
C HIS A 96 -23.70 0.83 2.84
N GLN A 97 -23.75 -0.31 2.15
CA GLN A 97 -24.76 -1.34 2.42
C GLN A 97 -24.70 -1.85 3.86
N ALA A 98 -23.49 -2.03 4.41
CA ALA A 98 -23.30 -2.44 5.80
C ALA A 98 -23.82 -1.39 6.79
N ILE A 99 -23.47 -0.11 6.59
CA ILE A 99 -23.94 0.99 7.45
C ILE A 99 -25.46 1.13 7.37
N LYS A 100 -26.04 1.09 6.16
CA LYS A 100 -27.48 1.16 5.96
C LYS A 100 -28.20 0.03 6.69
N THR A 101 -27.75 -1.20 6.49
CA THR A 101 -28.30 -2.39 7.17
C THR A 101 -28.18 -2.29 8.69
N PHE A 102 -27.06 -1.80 9.19
CA PHE A 102 -26.83 -1.62 10.62
C PHE A 102 -27.81 -0.60 11.22
N ILE A 103 -28.00 0.55 10.55
CA ILE A 103 -28.93 1.60 11.00
C ILE A 103 -30.37 1.10 10.93
N ASP A 104 -30.77 0.45 9.84
CA ASP A 104 -32.13 -0.10 9.70
C ASP A 104 -32.42 -1.11 10.82
N LYS A 105 -31.49 -2.03 11.11
CA LYS A 105 -31.61 -2.97 12.24
C LYS A 105 -31.69 -2.27 13.59
N ALA A 106 -30.93 -1.20 13.80
CA ALA A 106 -30.96 -0.45 15.05
C ALA A 106 -32.31 0.26 15.26
N LEU A 107 -32.86 0.88 14.20
CA LEU A 107 -34.17 1.52 14.22
C LEU A 107 -35.30 0.50 14.43
N GLU A 108 -35.25 -0.65 13.74
CA GLU A 108 -36.21 -1.74 13.95
C GLU A 108 -36.14 -2.32 15.37
N LYS A 109 -34.94 -2.48 15.92
CA LYS A 109 -34.76 -2.93 17.29
C LYS A 109 -35.37 -1.94 18.28
N GLN A 110 -35.17 -0.64 18.07
CA GLN A 110 -35.76 0.40 18.92
C GLN A 110 -37.29 0.34 18.92
N LEU A 111 -37.93 0.08 17.77
CA LEU A 111 -39.37 -0.17 17.71
C LEU A 111 -39.79 -1.42 18.49
N LYS A 112 -39.07 -2.54 18.28
CA LYS A 112 -39.35 -3.80 18.96
C LYS A 112 -39.20 -3.70 20.47
N ASP A 113 -38.21 -2.95 20.95
CA ASP A 113 -37.99 -2.70 22.38
C ASP A 113 -39.15 -1.91 23.02
N GLN A 114 -39.93 -1.18 22.21
CA GLN A 114 -41.18 -0.52 22.61
C GLN A 114 -42.42 -1.42 22.43
N GLY A 115 -42.25 -2.68 22.03
CA GLY A 115 -43.34 -3.61 21.75
C GLY A 115 -44.08 -3.32 20.44
N LEU A 116 -43.48 -2.53 19.54
CA LEU A 116 -44.08 -2.11 18.28
C LEU A 116 -43.32 -2.71 17.09
N THR A 117 -44.03 -2.84 15.98
CA THR A 117 -43.48 -3.05 14.64
C THR A 117 -43.77 -1.85 13.76
N TYR A 118 -43.10 -1.73 12.60
CA TYR A 118 -43.35 -0.64 11.66
C TYR A 118 -44.82 -0.55 11.23
N ASN A 119 -45.51 -1.70 11.12
CA ASN A 119 -46.92 -1.76 10.72
C ASN A 119 -47.87 -1.29 11.83
N ASP A 120 -47.42 -1.27 13.08
CA ASP A 120 -48.21 -0.79 14.23
C ASP A 120 -48.19 0.74 14.34
N LEU A 121 -47.32 1.41 13.57
CA LEU A 121 -47.24 2.87 13.52
C LEU A 121 -48.41 3.47 12.73
N SER A 122 -48.92 4.61 13.20
CA SER A 122 -49.81 5.45 12.40
C SER A 122 -49.08 5.98 11.16
N GLU A 123 -49.81 6.48 10.16
CA GLU A 123 -49.21 7.07 8.95
C GLU A 123 -48.25 8.23 9.28
N ALA A 124 -48.57 9.05 10.29
CA ALA A 124 -47.66 10.07 10.79
C ALA A 124 -46.41 9.47 11.46
N GLY A 125 -46.57 8.38 12.22
CA GLY A 125 -45.46 7.66 12.85
C GLY A 125 -44.53 6.99 11.83
N LYS A 126 -45.08 6.36 10.79
CA LYS A 126 -44.32 5.80 9.67
C LYS A 126 -43.50 6.87 8.95
N LYS A 127 -44.11 8.02 8.68
CA LYS A 127 -43.42 9.15 8.06
C LYS A 127 -42.24 9.64 8.91
N ILE A 128 -42.43 9.83 10.22
CA ILE A 128 -41.34 10.22 11.13
C ILE A 128 -40.24 9.14 11.16
N PHE A 129 -40.63 7.87 11.20
CA PHE A 129 -39.67 6.75 11.20
C PHE A 129 -38.81 6.74 9.93
N ASP A 130 -39.43 6.90 8.77
CA ASP A 130 -38.71 6.98 7.49
C ASP A 130 -37.84 8.24 7.37
N GLU A 131 -38.30 9.39 7.88
CA GLU A 131 -37.51 10.63 7.95
C GLU A 131 -36.33 10.54 8.94
N THR A 132 -36.38 9.62 9.91
CA THR A 132 -35.29 9.37 10.87
C THR A 132 -34.15 8.57 10.24
N LYS A 133 -34.41 7.86 9.13
CA LYS A 133 -33.37 7.14 8.40
C LYS A 133 -32.39 8.14 7.81
N ILE A 134 -31.09 7.88 8.01
CA ILE A 134 -30.04 8.64 7.37
C ILE A 134 -30.16 8.47 5.84
N THR A 135 -29.91 9.54 5.08
CA THR A 135 -29.96 9.46 3.62
C THR A 135 -28.72 8.77 3.06
N ASP A 136 -28.85 8.17 1.87
CA ASP A 136 -27.71 7.55 1.17
C ASP A 136 -26.54 8.55 0.99
N GLN A 137 -26.85 9.80 0.62
CA GLN A 137 -25.84 10.87 0.53
C GLN A 137 -25.13 11.17 1.86
N GLN A 138 -25.86 11.12 2.98
CA GLN A 138 -25.27 11.33 4.31
C GLN A 138 -24.37 10.15 4.72
N ILE A 139 -24.74 8.92 4.35
CA ILE A 139 -23.89 7.74 4.54
C ILE A 139 -22.59 7.90 3.75
N ASP A 140 -22.67 8.21 2.46
CA ASP A 140 -21.50 8.39 1.59
C ASP A 140 -20.55 9.47 2.13
N GLN A 141 -21.09 10.63 2.50
CA GLN A 141 -20.30 11.70 3.11
C GLN A 141 -19.65 11.28 4.42
N GLN A 142 -20.31 10.45 5.22
CA GLN A 142 -19.76 9.97 6.47
C GLN A 142 -18.63 8.95 6.25
N ILE A 143 -18.79 8.07 5.26
CA ILE A 143 -17.76 7.14 4.81
C ILE A 143 -16.52 7.92 4.36
N ASP A 144 -16.71 8.87 3.43
CA ASP A 144 -15.64 9.70 2.89
C ASP A 144 -14.89 10.46 3.98
N ARG A 145 -15.62 11.13 4.88
CA ARG A 145 -15.02 11.87 6.00
C ARG A 145 -14.21 10.96 6.92
N SER A 146 -14.72 9.77 7.20
CA SER A 146 -14.06 8.80 8.09
C SER A 146 -12.75 8.31 7.47
N PHE A 147 -12.76 7.91 6.21
CA PHE A 147 -11.55 7.46 5.51
C PHE A 147 -10.55 8.59 5.25
N GLN A 148 -11.02 9.79 4.93
CA GLN A 148 -10.17 10.95 4.78
C GLN A 148 -9.47 11.32 6.09
N SER A 149 -10.20 11.30 7.21
CA SER A 149 -9.64 11.54 8.55
C SER A 149 -8.61 10.46 8.93
N ALA A 150 -8.94 9.18 8.72
CA ALA A 150 -8.05 8.06 9.00
C ALA A 150 -6.75 8.15 8.17
N ALA A 151 -6.86 8.44 6.87
CA ALA A 151 -5.72 8.61 5.99
C ALA A 151 -4.83 9.79 6.46
N GLN A 152 -5.41 10.94 6.80
CA GLN A 152 -4.67 12.10 7.30
C GLN A 152 -3.99 11.82 8.65
N ALA A 153 -4.63 11.06 9.55
CA ALA A 153 -4.06 10.64 10.82
C ALA A 153 -2.79 9.81 10.60
N ALA A 154 -2.77 8.95 9.59
CA ALA A 154 -1.62 8.14 9.19
C ALA A 154 -0.59 8.90 8.30
N GLY A 155 -0.87 10.14 7.91
CA GLY A 155 -0.01 10.91 6.99
C GLY A 155 -0.16 10.54 5.51
N GLY A 156 -1.26 9.87 5.17
CA GLY A 156 -1.67 9.52 3.82
C GLY A 156 -2.75 10.44 3.25
N LYS A 157 -3.40 9.96 2.19
CA LYS A 157 -4.48 10.62 1.46
C LYS A 157 -5.58 9.62 1.12
N TYR A 158 -6.80 10.11 0.95
CA TYR A 158 -7.93 9.35 0.46
C TYR A 158 -8.52 10.06 -0.76
N ASN A 159 -8.84 9.31 -1.81
CA ASN A 159 -9.50 9.80 -3.01
C ASN A 159 -10.97 9.37 -3.01
N THR A 160 -11.86 10.29 -2.67
CA THR A 160 -13.33 10.06 -2.59
C THR A 160 -13.97 9.70 -3.93
N ASN A 161 -13.30 9.98 -5.06
CA ASN A 161 -13.85 9.60 -6.37
C ASN A 161 -13.53 8.15 -6.74
N THR A 162 -12.46 7.59 -6.16
CA THR A 162 -11.98 6.25 -6.53
C THR A 162 -12.01 5.28 -5.37
N GLY A 163 -12.25 5.71 -4.13
CA GLY A 163 -12.11 4.90 -2.92
C GLY A 163 -10.68 4.45 -2.63
N GLU A 164 -9.66 5.11 -3.23
CA GLU A 164 -8.25 4.72 -3.03
C GLU A 164 -7.64 5.48 -1.85
N MET A 165 -7.13 4.72 -0.88
CA MET A 165 -6.26 5.23 0.17
C MET A 165 -4.80 5.10 -0.25
N THR A 166 -4.02 6.16 -0.09
CA THR A 166 -2.58 6.20 -0.39
C THR A 166 -1.80 6.59 0.85
N LEU A 167 -0.86 5.75 1.27
CA LEU A 167 -0.01 5.96 2.44
C LEU A 167 1.47 5.96 2.02
N PRO A 168 2.15 7.11 1.99
CA PRO A 168 3.60 7.16 1.82
C PRO A 168 4.26 6.57 3.06
N VAL A 169 5.16 5.61 2.89
CA VAL A 169 5.81 4.90 4.01
C VAL A 169 7.20 5.47 4.24
N MET A 170 8.03 5.51 3.19
CA MET A 170 9.39 6.02 3.27
C MET A 170 9.95 6.44 1.92
N ASP A 171 10.94 7.32 1.98
CA ASP A 171 11.83 7.65 0.87
C ASP A 171 13.24 7.15 1.17
N GLY A 172 13.97 6.76 0.13
CA GLY A 172 15.35 6.32 0.21
C GLY A 172 16.18 6.79 -0.97
N LYS A 173 17.50 6.89 -0.74
CA LYS A 173 18.50 7.14 -1.78
C LYS A 173 19.11 5.83 -2.23
N VAL A 174 19.10 5.59 -3.54
CA VAL A 174 19.67 4.42 -4.19
C VAL A 174 21.13 4.68 -4.48
N HIS A 175 22.01 3.89 -3.87
CA HIS A 175 23.44 3.91 -4.10
C HIS A 175 23.82 2.75 -5.01
N ARG A 176 23.89 3.00 -6.33
CA ARG A 176 24.11 1.96 -7.35
C ARG A 176 25.43 1.19 -7.16
N LEU A 177 26.50 1.92 -6.87
CA LEU A 177 27.85 1.38 -6.71
C LEU A 177 27.96 0.40 -5.54
N THR A 178 27.23 0.66 -4.46
CA THR A 178 27.26 -0.19 -3.26
C THR A 178 26.05 -1.12 -3.17
N SER A 179 25.12 -1.06 -4.14
CA SER A 179 23.86 -1.80 -4.14
C SER A 179 23.09 -1.69 -2.83
N VAL A 180 22.96 -0.46 -2.32
CA VAL A 180 22.27 -0.14 -1.07
C VAL A 180 21.21 0.93 -1.31
N ILE A 181 20.05 0.76 -0.69
CA ILE A 181 19.07 1.84 -0.50
C ILE A 181 19.24 2.37 0.92
N LYS A 182 19.53 3.66 1.07
CA LYS A 182 19.61 4.33 2.37
C LYS A 182 18.32 5.10 2.62
N VAL A 183 17.63 4.80 3.72
CA VAL A 183 16.43 5.53 4.13
C VAL A 183 16.78 7.00 4.37
N SER A 184 16.16 7.91 3.61
CA SER A 184 16.36 9.36 3.72
C SER A 184 15.23 10.04 4.50
N HIS A 185 14.01 9.54 4.38
CA HIS A 185 12.86 10.06 5.09
C HIS A 185 11.90 8.91 5.43
N ILE A 186 11.28 8.98 6.61
CA ILE A 186 10.22 8.07 7.03
C ILE A 186 8.96 8.87 7.33
N ASN A 187 7.80 8.36 6.89
CA ASN A 187 6.55 8.81 7.44
C ASN A 187 6.42 8.24 8.86
N LYS A 188 6.72 9.06 9.87
CA LYS A 188 6.70 8.62 11.28
C LYS A 188 5.35 8.06 11.72
N LYS A 189 4.24 8.59 11.19
CA LYS A 189 2.88 8.15 11.53
C LYS A 189 2.61 6.75 10.96
N ALA A 190 2.93 6.54 9.68
CA ALA A 190 2.87 5.22 9.08
C ALA A 190 3.84 4.23 9.76
N ASN A 191 5.06 4.65 10.05
CA ASN A 191 6.04 3.78 10.71
C ASN A 191 5.59 3.36 12.13
N ALA A 192 4.96 4.26 12.88
CA ALA A 192 4.40 3.95 14.20
C ALA A 192 3.27 2.91 14.11
N PHE A 193 2.46 2.95 13.06
CA PHE A 193 1.42 1.96 12.78
C PHE A 193 2.00 0.55 12.64
N TYR A 194 3.14 0.41 11.95
CA TYR A 194 3.85 -0.87 11.77
C TYR A 194 4.88 -1.16 12.89
N GLY A 195 4.75 -0.55 14.08
CA GLY A 195 5.62 -0.86 15.22
C GLY A 195 7.03 -0.27 15.16
N ASN A 196 7.25 0.82 14.42
CA ASN A 196 8.52 1.54 14.28
C ASN A 196 9.69 0.68 13.76
N ILE A 197 9.40 -0.18 12.79
CA ILE A 197 10.35 -1.18 12.26
C ILE A 197 11.46 -0.58 11.38
N VAL A 198 11.30 0.63 10.83
CA VAL A 198 12.31 1.30 9.98
C VAL A 198 12.86 2.55 10.65
N LYS A 199 14.18 2.78 10.51
CA LYS A 199 14.86 3.99 11.03
C LYS A 199 15.42 4.87 9.92
N ASN A 200 15.44 6.18 10.14
CA ASN A 200 16.15 7.10 9.26
C ASN A 200 17.64 6.75 9.19
N GLY A 201 18.20 6.76 7.98
CA GLY A 201 19.60 6.40 7.74
C GLY A 201 19.89 4.91 7.70
N GLU A 202 18.90 4.05 7.98
CA GLU A 202 18.99 2.60 7.81
C GLU A 202 19.35 2.26 6.37
N LYS A 203 20.15 1.20 6.20
CA LYS A 203 20.68 0.77 4.91
C LYS A 203 20.21 -0.64 4.62
N THR A 204 19.58 -0.81 3.46
CA THR A 204 19.10 -2.10 2.98
C THR A 204 19.85 -2.45 1.72
N ALA A 205 20.55 -3.59 1.72
CA ALA A 205 21.16 -4.09 0.51
C ALA A 205 20.07 -4.51 -0.49
N TYR A 206 20.39 -4.41 -1.77
CA TYR A 206 19.52 -4.90 -2.82
C TYR A 206 20.27 -5.72 -3.87
N LYS A 207 19.54 -6.61 -4.53
CA LYS A 207 20.02 -7.37 -5.70
C LYS A 207 18.98 -7.27 -6.82
N LYS A 208 19.40 -6.84 -8.01
CA LYS A 208 18.53 -6.80 -9.20
C LYS A 208 18.89 -7.94 -10.15
N GLU A 209 17.87 -8.66 -10.59
CA GLU A 209 17.94 -9.78 -11.55
C GLU A 209 16.86 -9.55 -12.62
N GLY A 210 17.19 -8.81 -13.68
CA GLY A 210 16.23 -8.45 -14.73
C GLY A 210 15.05 -7.63 -14.20
N SER A 211 13.84 -8.22 -14.25
CA SER A 211 12.58 -7.63 -13.75
C SER A 211 12.32 -7.92 -12.27
N LYS A 212 13.25 -8.58 -11.56
CA LYS A 212 13.16 -8.88 -10.13
C LYS A 212 14.16 -8.04 -9.35
N LEU A 213 13.71 -7.47 -8.23
CA LEU A 213 14.51 -6.72 -7.28
C LEU A 213 14.30 -7.32 -5.88
N ILE A 214 15.38 -7.73 -5.23
CA ILE A 214 15.33 -8.34 -3.90
C ILE A 214 15.90 -7.32 -2.92
N LEU A 215 15.11 -6.93 -1.91
CA LEU A 215 15.57 -6.06 -0.82
C LEU A 215 15.81 -6.89 0.45
N GLY A 216 16.84 -6.54 1.21
CA GLY A 216 17.08 -7.11 2.54
C GLY A 216 18.32 -8.01 2.61
N ASN A 217 18.80 -8.22 3.85
CA ASN A 217 19.97 -9.05 4.15
C ASN A 217 19.54 -10.46 4.58
N GLU A 218 18.99 -10.59 5.80
CA GLU A 218 18.56 -11.88 6.37
C GLU A 218 17.15 -12.31 5.91
N LYS A 219 16.22 -11.37 5.83
CA LYS A 219 14.89 -11.56 5.21
C LYS A 219 14.88 -10.86 3.86
N SER A 220 14.55 -11.61 2.82
CA SER A 220 14.48 -11.11 1.45
C SER A 220 13.05 -10.76 1.05
N TYR A 221 12.85 -9.56 0.55
CA TYR A 221 11.58 -9.05 0.05
C TYR A 221 11.65 -8.90 -1.46
N PRO A 222 11.04 -9.80 -2.24
CA PRO A 222 11.06 -9.71 -3.69
C PRO A 222 10.05 -8.67 -4.19
N PHE A 223 10.51 -7.83 -5.11
CA PHE A 223 9.73 -6.90 -5.89
C PHE A 223 9.85 -7.24 -7.37
N MET A 224 8.74 -7.17 -8.09
CA MET A 224 8.66 -7.36 -9.53
C MET A 224 8.43 -6.02 -10.21
N LYS A 225 9.14 -5.79 -11.32
CA LYS A 225 8.98 -4.58 -12.12
C LYS A 225 7.59 -4.58 -12.75
N VAL A 226 6.87 -3.46 -12.61
CA VAL A 226 5.56 -3.27 -13.23
C VAL A 226 5.79 -2.83 -14.67
N THR A 227 5.57 -3.74 -15.61
CA THR A 227 5.51 -3.44 -17.05
C THR A 227 4.12 -2.92 -17.39
N LYS A 228 4.06 -1.80 -18.13
CA LYS A 228 2.83 -1.31 -18.75
C LYS A 228 2.36 -2.27 -19.83
#